data_AF-A0A365NJ38-F1
#
_entry.id   AF-A0A365NJ38-F1
#
_cell.length_a   1.000
_cell.length_b   1.000
_cell.length_c   1.000
_cell.angle_alpha   90.00
_cell.angle_beta   90.00
_cell.angle_gamma   90.00
#
_symmetry.space_group_name_H-M   'P 1'
#
loop_
_entity.id
_entity.type
_entity.pdbx_description
1 polymer ?
#
loop_
_entity_poly.entity_id
_entity_poly.type
_entity_poly.pdbx_seq_one_letter_code
_entity_poly.pdbx_strand_id
1 'polypeptide(L)'
;MPPSPTQSLLQLSVENSRFATRPLFWTSQHLDLLGIRFLHFDRPIHAPQPRGDAAEDLDAVNVIFHVMRLATVPDTESKIKSAIHLLCTPGSPLQLKPKPQAISPDAATGYRVCLLPNIPPSHPRKKVNSPVRRLCDSHLRRIIPENWAEDPYIVCLLLSLAQAQAIKQKRAMPETFPVRLLVAFDGDKSFAHVFQADVDARILQALNEPRFDLNGITWPNVTHTKVAFDPYLTFPHRIVAEMLGSYMEHM
;
A
#
# COMPACT_ATOMS: atom_id res chain seq x y z
N MET A 1 17.81 -18.74 -18.81
CA MET A 1 18.93 -18.43 -17.90
C MET A 1 18.35 -17.74 -16.68
N PRO A 2 18.75 -18.08 -15.45
CA PRO A 2 18.41 -17.25 -14.30
C PRO A 2 19.03 -15.86 -14.49
N PRO A 3 18.38 -14.78 -14.05
CA PRO A 3 18.95 -13.45 -14.14
C PRO A 3 20.26 -13.42 -13.36
N SER A 4 21.31 -12.88 -13.96
CA SER A 4 22.57 -12.56 -13.28
C SER A 4 22.27 -11.73 -12.02
N PRO A 5 23.03 -11.87 -10.93
CA PRO A 5 22.85 -11.01 -9.76
C PRO A 5 22.97 -9.56 -10.22
N THR A 6 21.90 -8.80 -10.04
CA THR A 6 21.81 -7.41 -10.48
C THR A 6 22.84 -6.61 -9.70
N GLN A 7 23.94 -6.23 -10.36
CA GLN A 7 25.01 -5.48 -9.71
C GLN A 7 24.57 -4.04 -9.42
N SER A 8 23.69 -3.41 -10.19
CA SER A 8 23.15 -2.08 -9.86
C SER A 8 21.88 -1.76 -10.66
N LEU A 9 21.10 -0.78 -10.22
CA LEU A 9 19.92 -0.31 -10.98
C LEU A 9 20.30 0.29 -12.34
N LEU A 10 21.46 0.95 -12.42
CA LEU A 10 21.99 1.49 -13.67
C LEU A 10 22.27 0.36 -14.66
N GLN A 11 22.99 -0.68 -14.22
CA GLN A 11 23.30 -1.82 -15.08
C GLN A 11 22.03 -2.55 -15.52
N LEU A 12 21.07 -2.73 -14.60
CA LEU A 12 19.76 -3.30 -14.93
C LEU A 12 19.05 -2.49 -16.02
N SER A 13 19.11 -1.16 -15.95
CA SER A 13 18.52 -0.25 -16.95
C SER A 13 19.22 -0.31 -18.31
N VAL A 14 20.55 -0.50 -18.32
CA VAL A 14 21.34 -0.64 -19.54
C VAL A 14 21.08 -1.98 -20.22
N GLU A 15 21.03 -3.07 -19.45
CA GLU A 15 20.76 -4.43 -19.95
C GLU A 15 19.30 -4.61 -20.36
N ASN A 16 18.38 -3.88 -19.71
CA ASN A 16 16.95 -3.96 -19.94
C ASN A 16 16.39 -2.57 -20.24
N SER A 17 16.44 -2.15 -21.50
CA SER A 17 15.97 -0.81 -21.93
C SER A 17 14.51 -0.50 -21.57
N ARG A 18 13.68 -1.53 -21.35
CA ARG A 18 12.28 -1.37 -20.89
C ARG A 18 12.16 -1.02 -19.41
N PHE A 19 13.17 -1.32 -18.60
CA PHE A 19 13.19 -1.07 -17.16
C PHE A 19 13.25 0.44 -16.83
N ALA A 20 13.92 1.24 -17.67
CA ALA A 20 14.02 2.69 -17.54
C ALA A 20 12.71 3.44 -17.89
N THR A 21 11.56 2.82 -17.62
CA THR A 21 10.25 3.46 -17.71
C THR A 21 9.85 4.01 -16.34
N ARG A 22 9.04 5.07 -16.31
CA ARG A 22 8.55 5.62 -15.03
C ARG A 22 7.83 4.51 -14.26
N PRO A 23 7.97 4.42 -12.92
CA PRO A 23 7.30 3.38 -12.13
C PRO A 23 5.78 3.30 -12.33
N LEU A 24 5.14 4.41 -12.71
CA LEU A 24 3.73 4.44 -13.13
C LEU A 24 3.44 3.66 -14.44
N PHE A 25 4.45 3.14 -15.12
CA PHE A 25 4.31 2.34 -16.33
C PHE A 25 4.90 0.94 -16.14
N TRP A 26 5.25 0.58 -14.91
CA TRP A 26 5.70 -0.76 -14.60
C TRP A 26 4.57 -1.77 -14.80
N THR A 27 4.96 -2.94 -15.27
CA THR A 27 4.10 -4.10 -15.55
C THR A 27 4.58 -5.27 -14.70
N SER A 28 3.84 -6.38 -14.70
CA SER A 28 4.29 -7.64 -14.06
C SER A 28 5.70 -8.05 -14.49
N GLN A 29 6.05 -7.86 -15.77
CA GLN A 29 7.40 -8.14 -16.29
C GLN A 29 8.51 -7.35 -15.57
N HIS A 30 8.21 -6.14 -15.09
CA HIS A 30 9.18 -5.35 -14.34
C HIS A 30 9.38 -5.94 -12.93
N LEU A 31 8.31 -6.45 -12.32
CA LEU A 31 8.41 -7.14 -11.03
C LEU A 31 9.18 -8.46 -11.16
N ASP A 32 8.93 -9.21 -12.24
CA ASP A 32 9.66 -10.44 -12.56
C ASP A 32 11.17 -10.18 -12.73
N LEU A 33 11.54 -9.09 -13.42
CA LEU A 33 12.93 -8.67 -13.59
C LEU A 33 13.60 -8.35 -12.25
N LEU A 34 12.86 -7.75 -11.31
CA LEU A 34 13.35 -7.46 -9.97
C LEU A 34 13.26 -8.67 -9.02
N GLY A 35 12.61 -9.76 -9.43
CA GLY A 35 12.36 -10.92 -8.60
C GLY A 35 11.32 -10.70 -7.49
N ILE A 36 10.51 -9.64 -7.59
CA ILE A 36 9.44 -9.31 -6.63
C ILE A 36 8.27 -10.27 -6.85
N ARG A 37 7.80 -10.90 -5.79
CA ARG A 37 6.66 -11.84 -5.84
C ARG A 37 5.56 -11.44 -4.87
N PHE A 38 4.32 -11.67 -5.29
CA PHE A 38 3.16 -11.57 -4.41
C PHE A 38 2.85 -12.94 -3.79
N LEU A 39 2.81 -12.98 -2.47
CA LEU A 39 2.48 -14.16 -1.67
C LEU A 39 1.09 -13.97 -1.09
N HIS A 40 0.10 -14.64 -1.67
CA HIS A 40 -1.31 -14.52 -1.29
C HIS A 40 -1.64 -15.53 -0.18
N PHE A 41 -2.14 -15.04 0.95
CA PHE A 41 -2.56 -15.87 2.07
C PHE A 41 -4.07 -15.75 2.24
N ASP A 42 -4.78 -16.84 1.90
CA ASP A 42 -6.26 -16.88 1.94
C ASP A 42 -6.84 -17.14 3.33
N ARG A 43 -6.05 -17.13 4.41
CA ARG A 43 -6.60 -17.28 5.76
C ARG A 43 -7.21 -15.96 6.21
N PRO A 44 -8.55 -15.82 6.28
CA PRO A 44 -9.13 -14.73 7.05
C PRO A 44 -8.67 -14.91 8.50
N ILE A 45 -7.90 -13.95 9.00
CA ILE A 45 -7.46 -13.99 10.39
C ILE A 45 -8.67 -13.70 11.26
N HIS A 46 -9.30 -14.74 11.75
CA HIS A 46 -10.18 -14.62 12.90
C HIS A 46 -9.28 -14.37 14.11
N ALA A 47 -9.23 -13.13 14.59
CA ALA A 47 -8.62 -12.85 15.89
C ALA A 47 -9.31 -13.71 16.98
N PRO A 48 -8.59 -14.13 18.03
CA PRO A 48 -9.21 -14.72 19.21
C PRO A 48 -10.39 -13.86 19.65
N GLN A 49 -11.55 -14.49 19.87
CA GLN A 49 -12.73 -13.83 20.43
C GLN A 49 -12.30 -13.07 21.69
N PRO A 50 -12.69 -11.79 21.86
CA PRO A 50 -12.41 -11.07 23.10
C PRO A 50 -12.97 -11.89 24.26
N ARG A 51 -12.13 -12.32 25.20
CA ARG A 51 -12.62 -12.78 26.49
C ARG A 51 -13.35 -11.59 27.12
N GLY A 52 -14.55 -11.84 27.64
CA GLY A 52 -15.63 -10.87 27.91
C GLY A 52 -15.34 -9.70 28.84
N ASP A 53 -14.09 -9.43 29.18
CA ASP A 53 -13.68 -8.44 30.19
C ASP A 53 -12.89 -7.26 29.59
N ALA A 54 -12.63 -7.25 28.27
CA ALA A 54 -11.93 -6.16 27.56
C ALA A 54 -12.84 -5.35 26.60
N ALA A 55 -14.15 -5.59 26.65
CA ALA A 55 -15.15 -4.89 25.85
C ALA A 55 -15.66 -3.65 26.59
N GLU A 56 -14.75 -2.77 27.03
CA GLU A 56 -15.15 -1.42 27.42
C GLU A 56 -15.05 -0.50 26.20
N ASP A 57 -16.22 0.05 25.81
CA ASP A 57 -16.35 1.40 25.27
C ASP A 57 -16.04 1.67 23.78
N LEU A 58 -16.25 0.70 22.87
CA LEU A 58 -16.47 1.05 21.46
C LEU A 58 -17.97 1.12 21.18
N ASP A 59 -18.45 2.30 20.77
CA ASP A 59 -19.81 2.48 20.28
C ASP A 59 -20.02 1.61 19.03
N ALA A 60 -20.72 0.48 19.24
CA ALA A 60 -21.02 -0.52 18.23
C ALA A 60 -21.66 0.09 16.97
N VAL A 61 -22.51 1.11 17.13
CA VAL A 61 -23.17 1.77 16.00
C VAL A 61 -22.16 2.54 15.17
N ASN A 62 -21.27 3.30 15.82
CA ASN A 62 -20.20 4.03 15.14
C ASN A 62 -19.19 3.09 14.47
N VAL A 63 -18.83 1.97 15.10
CA VAL A 63 -17.95 0.96 14.48
C VAL A 63 -18.60 0.38 13.24
N ILE A 64 -19.85 -0.10 13.33
CA ILE A 64 -20.58 -0.65 12.19
C ILE A 64 -20.68 0.38 11.07
N PHE A 65 -21.03 1.63 11.39
CA PHE A 65 -21.10 2.71 10.42
C PHE A 65 -19.78 2.91 9.67
N HIS A 66 -18.66 2.98 10.38
CA HIS A 66 -17.35 3.18 9.76
C HIS A 66 -16.87 1.97 8.95
N VAL A 67 -17.15 0.74 9.40
CA VAL A 67 -16.83 -0.46 8.62
C VAL A 67 -17.64 -0.51 7.33
N MET A 68 -18.96 -0.29 7.39
CA MET A 68 -19.81 -0.22 6.21
C MET A 68 -19.38 0.88 5.26
N ARG A 69 -19.02 2.06 5.77
CA ARG A 69 -18.53 3.18 4.97
C ARG A 69 -17.21 2.84 4.27
N LEU A 70 -16.29 2.17 4.96
CA LEU A 70 -15.04 1.71 4.38
C LEU A 70 -15.27 0.67 3.25
N ALA A 71 -16.22 -0.25 3.44
CA ALA A 71 -16.52 -1.32 2.49
C ALA A 71 -17.32 -0.84 1.26
N THR A 72 -18.21 0.15 1.42
CA THR A 72 -19.24 0.44 0.40
C THR A 72 -19.17 1.82 -0.24
N VAL A 73 -18.60 2.82 0.42
CA VAL A 73 -18.64 4.21 -0.07
C VAL A 73 -17.42 4.50 -0.95
N PRO A 74 -17.59 4.87 -2.23
CA PRO A 74 -16.47 5.07 -3.17
C PRO A 74 -15.65 6.33 -2.90
N ASP A 75 -16.17 7.24 -2.07
CA ASP A 75 -15.52 8.51 -1.73
C ASP A 75 -14.26 8.29 -0.88
N THR A 76 -13.13 8.79 -1.38
CA THR A 76 -11.81 8.65 -0.74
C THR A 76 -11.76 9.33 0.64
N GLU A 77 -12.37 10.50 0.79
CA GLU A 77 -12.32 11.25 2.05
C GLU A 77 -13.07 10.50 3.17
N SER A 78 -14.24 9.98 2.81
CA SER A 78 -15.06 9.10 3.63
C SER A 78 -14.33 7.84 4.07
N LYS A 79 -13.62 7.17 3.15
CA LYS A 79 -12.82 5.97 3.45
C LYS A 79 -11.67 6.30 4.40
N ILE A 80 -10.94 7.39 4.17
CA ILE A 80 -9.83 7.81 5.05
C ILE A 80 -10.34 8.10 6.46
N LYS A 81 -11.42 8.88 6.60
CA LYS A 81 -12.03 9.18 7.91
C LYS A 81 -12.42 7.91 8.66
N SER A 82 -13.00 6.95 7.94
CA SER A 82 -13.41 5.68 8.53
C SER A 82 -12.22 4.79 8.89
N ALA A 83 -11.20 4.72 8.04
CA ALA A 83 -9.97 3.98 8.32
C ALA A 83 -9.25 4.56 9.56
N ILE A 84 -9.16 5.89 9.68
CA ILE A 84 -8.59 6.55 10.85
C ILE A 84 -9.37 6.19 12.12
N HIS A 85 -10.70 6.26 12.07
CA HIS A 85 -11.54 5.91 13.22
C HIS A 85 -11.34 4.45 13.64
N LEU A 86 -11.29 3.52 12.67
CA LEU A 86 -11.14 2.09 12.93
C LEU A 86 -9.73 1.71 13.40
N LEU A 87 -8.70 2.45 12.98
CA LEU A 87 -7.31 2.18 13.36
C LEU A 87 -6.89 2.87 14.66
N CYS A 88 -7.50 4.00 15.02
CA CYS A 88 -7.13 4.82 16.18
C CYS A 88 -8.18 4.76 17.31
N THR A 89 -8.85 3.62 17.50
CA THR A 89 -9.82 3.43 18.58
C THR A 89 -9.13 3.47 19.97
N PRO A 90 -9.85 3.77 21.06
CA PRO A 90 -9.30 3.68 22.41
C PRO A 90 -8.62 2.32 22.64
N GLY A 91 -7.41 2.32 23.19
CA GLY A 91 -6.58 1.12 23.36
C GLY A 91 -5.76 0.70 22.12
N SER A 92 -5.94 1.34 20.97
CA SER A 92 -5.06 1.13 19.82
C SER A 92 -3.67 1.73 20.08
N PRO A 93 -2.57 1.05 19.70
CA PRO A 93 -1.23 1.65 19.76
C PRO A 93 -1.03 2.73 18.70
N LEU A 94 -1.96 2.86 17.74
CA LEU A 94 -2.00 3.95 16.78
C LEU A 94 -2.74 5.14 17.41
N GLN A 95 -2.00 6.15 17.84
CA GLN A 95 -2.58 7.38 18.38
C GLN A 95 -2.71 8.44 17.30
N LEU A 96 -3.86 9.12 17.25
CA LEU A 96 -3.93 10.39 16.55
C LEU A 96 -3.02 11.37 17.29
N LYS A 97 -2.09 12.02 16.60
CA LYS A 97 -1.38 13.15 17.21
C LYS A 97 -2.42 14.17 17.67
N PRO A 98 -2.43 14.62 18.93
CA PRO A 98 -3.34 15.67 19.37
C PRO A 98 -3.09 16.90 18.50
N LYS A 99 -4.19 17.49 18.02
CA LYS A 99 -4.17 18.65 17.14
C LYS A 99 -3.38 19.78 17.83
N PRO A 100 -2.23 20.24 17.30
CA PRO A 100 -1.59 21.44 17.83
C PRO A 100 -2.58 22.60 17.65
N GLN A 101 -2.79 23.38 18.71
CA GLN A 101 -3.64 24.57 18.64
C GLN A 101 -3.09 25.50 17.54
N ALA A 102 -3.96 25.81 16.58
CA ALA A 102 -3.84 26.86 15.57
C ALA A 102 -2.46 27.07 14.91
N ILE A 103 -2.09 26.20 13.97
CA ILE A 103 -1.20 26.57 12.84
C ILE A 103 -1.73 25.91 11.56
N SER A 104 -1.91 26.75 10.52
CA SER A 104 -2.04 26.53 9.06
C SER A 104 -2.58 25.18 8.52
N PRO A 105 -3.52 25.18 7.55
CA PRO A 105 -4.16 23.96 7.01
C PRO A 105 -3.27 23.00 6.18
N ASP A 106 -1.94 23.06 6.30
CA ASP A 106 -1.02 22.38 5.36
C ASP A 106 -0.45 21.02 5.82
N ALA A 107 -0.86 20.46 6.97
CA ALA A 107 -0.19 19.28 7.53
C ALA A 107 -1.05 18.02 7.69
N ALA A 108 -2.15 17.88 6.95
CA ALA A 108 -2.78 16.57 6.76
C ALA A 108 -2.14 15.88 5.55
N THR A 109 -0.90 15.37 5.70
CA THR A 109 -0.30 14.48 4.71
C THR A 109 -0.93 13.09 4.80
N GLY A 110 -2.23 13.02 4.56
CA GLY A 110 -2.80 11.83 3.94
C GLY A 110 -2.31 11.87 2.51
N TYR A 111 -1.43 10.93 2.14
CA TYR A 111 -1.08 10.75 0.74
C TYR A 111 -2.34 10.29 0.03
N ARG A 112 -3.11 11.25 -0.48
CA ARG A 112 -4.20 11.01 -1.41
C ARG A 112 -3.53 10.66 -2.73
N VAL A 113 -3.08 9.42 -2.85
CA VAL A 113 -2.65 8.89 -4.14
C VAL A 113 -3.94 8.64 -4.91
N CYS A 114 -4.46 9.69 -5.53
CA CYS A 114 -5.37 9.54 -6.65
C CYS A 114 -4.56 8.87 -7.74
N LEU A 115 -4.56 7.53 -7.76
CA LEU A 115 -4.21 6.74 -8.94
C LEU A 115 -5.32 6.96 -9.98
N LEU A 116 -5.39 8.17 -10.52
CA LEU A 116 -5.98 8.45 -11.81
C LEU A 116 -4.83 8.66 -12.80
N PRO A 117 -4.06 7.62 -13.17
CA PRO A 117 -3.27 7.75 -14.37
C PRO A 117 -4.29 7.76 -15.52
N ASN A 118 -4.29 8.85 -16.28
CA ASN A 118 -4.96 8.96 -17.59
C ASN A 118 -6.41 9.45 -17.59
N ILE A 119 -6.64 10.68 -17.11
CA ILE A 119 -7.56 11.54 -17.86
C ILE A 119 -6.71 12.14 -18.99
N PRO A 120 -6.85 11.71 -20.26
CA PRO A 120 -6.11 12.32 -21.35
C PRO A 120 -6.39 13.82 -21.36
N PRO A 121 -5.40 14.68 -21.65
CA PRO A 121 -5.61 16.12 -21.74
C PRO A 121 -6.81 16.38 -22.65
N SER A 122 -7.80 17.11 -22.14
CA SER A 122 -8.95 17.52 -22.95
C SER A 122 -8.42 18.28 -24.17
N HIS A 123 -8.93 17.96 -25.35
CA HIS A 123 -8.62 18.73 -26.55
C HIS A 123 -8.85 20.23 -26.24
N PRO A 124 -8.08 21.18 -26.81
CA PRO A 124 -8.25 22.62 -26.59
C PRO A 124 -9.69 23.15 -26.82
N ARG A 125 -10.59 22.34 -27.39
CA ARG A 125 -12.00 22.62 -27.65
C ARG A 125 -12.95 21.82 -26.75
N LYS A 126 -12.49 21.33 -25.59
CA LYS A 126 -13.25 20.50 -24.62
C LYS A 126 -13.91 19.25 -25.21
N LYS A 127 -13.37 18.70 -26.32
CA LYS A 127 -13.82 17.43 -26.90
C LYS A 127 -12.92 16.29 -26.40
N VAL A 128 -13.53 15.15 -26.10
CA VAL A 128 -12.80 13.92 -25.76
C VAL A 128 -11.96 13.51 -26.98
N ASN A 129 -10.65 13.39 -26.80
CA ASN A 129 -9.75 12.90 -27.85
C ASN A 129 -9.88 11.37 -27.93
N SER A 130 -10.88 10.88 -28.66
CA SER A 130 -11.19 9.46 -28.76
C SER A 130 -10.01 8.59 -29.24
N PRO A 131 -9.18 9.00 -30.23
CA PRO A 131 -7.97 8.27 -30.58
C PRO A 131 -6.97 8.14 -29.44
N VAL A 132 -6.67 9.24 -28.73
CA VAL A 132 -5.76 9.21 -27.57
C VAL A 132 -6.34 8.38 -26.44
N ARG A 133 -7.65 8.48 -26.18
CA ARG A 133 -8.32 7.64 -25.19
C ARG A 133 -8.20 6.16 -25.53
N ARG A 134 -8.43 5.77 -26.79
CA ARG A 134 -8.25 4.38 -27.23
C ARG A 134 -6.80 3.90 -27.09
N LEU A 135 -5.81 4.76 -27.36
CA LEU A 135 -4.40 4.46 -27.14
C LEU A 135 -4.09 4.30 -25.64
N CYS A 136 -4.62 5.17 -24.79
CA CYS A 136 -4.51 5.04 -23.33
C CYS A 136 -5.18 3.75 -22.83
N ASP A 137 -6.41 3.46 -23.27
CA ASP A 137 -7.15 2.24 -22.90
C ASP A 137 -6.44 0.97 -23.40
N SER A 138 -5.81 1.02 -24.57
CA SER A 138 -4.99 -0.08 -25.10
C SER A 138 -3.72 -0.30 -24.27
N HIS A 139 -3.03 0.78 -23.90
CA HIS A 139 -1.86 0.70 -23.03
C HIS A 139 -2.23 0.23 -21.62
N LEU A 140 -3.31 0.74 -21.04
CA LEU A 140 -3.82 0.34 -19.73
C LEU A 140 -4.13 -1.16 -19.72
N ARG A 141 -4.80 -1.68 -20.75
CA ARG A 141 -5.06 -3.13 -20.88
C ARG A 141 -3.78 -3.99 -20.94
N ARG A 142 -2.64 -3.42 -21.33
CA ARG A 142 -1.35 -4.11 -21.37
C ARG A 142 -0.59 -4.04 -20.04
N ILE A 143 -0.95 -3.10 -19.17
CA ILE A 143 -0.23 -2.78 -17.93
C ILE A 143 -1.01 -3.28 -16.70
N ILE A 144 -2.34 -3.24 -16.76
CA ILE A 144 -3.23 -3.75 -15.71
C ILE A 144 -3.10 -5.28 -15.67
N PRO A 145 -2.70 -5.86 -14.52
CA PRO A 145 -2.63 -7.31 -14.37
C PRO A 145 -4.02 -7.96 -14.42
N GLU A 146 -4.08 -9.25 -14.74
CA GLU A 146 -5.31 -10.04 -14.66
C GLU A 146 -5.85 -10.09 -13.22
N ASN A 147 -4.94 -10.25 -12.25
CA ASN A 147 -5.21 -10.14 -10.83
C ASN A 147 -4.81 -8.74 -10.34
N TRP A 148 -5.80 -7.92 -9.96
CA TRP A 148 -5.55 -6.57 -9.44
C TRP A 148 -4.65 -6.56 -8.19
N ALA A 149 -4.64 -7.64 -7.40
CA ALA A 149 -3.82 -7.74 -6.20
C ALA A 149 -2.31 -7.87 -6.52
N GLU A 150 -1.97 -8.15 -7.77
CA GLU A 150 -0.60 -8.23 -8.29
C GLU A 150 -0.19 -6.97 -9.05
N ASP A 151 -0.93 -5.88 -8.85
CA ASP A 151 -0.66 -4.62 -9.54
C ASP A 151 0.71 -4.04 -9.11
N PRO A 152 1.63 -3.77 -10.06
CA PRO A 152 2.91 -3.13 -9.78
C PRO A 152 2.82 -1.80 -9.04
N TYR A 153 1.69 -1.09 -9.13
CA TYR A 153 1.45 0.12 -8.37
C TYR A 153 1.42 -0.14 -6.85
N ILE A 154 1.03 -1.33 -6.39
CA ILE A 154 1.08 -1.71 -4.97
C ILE A 154 2.53 -1.68 -4.47
N VAL A 155 3.46 -2.25 -5.25
CA VAL A 155 4.89 -2.23 -4.94
C VAL A 155 5.42 -0.80 -4.89
N CYS A 156 5.03 0.05 -5.86
CA CYS A 156 5.44 1.46 -5.88
C CYS A 156 4.97 2.22 -4.62
N LEU A 157 3.74 1.95 -4.15
CA LEU A 157 3.21 2.52 -2.93
C LEU A 157 3.99 2.06 -1.70
N LEU A 158 4.29 0.76 -1.59
CA LEU A 158 5.08 0.19 -0.50
C LEU A 158 6.50 0.79 -0.45
N LEU A 159 7.18 0.91 -1.61
CA LEU A 159 8.48 1.57 -1.70
C LEU A 159 8.41 3.05 -1.29
N SER A 160 7.35 3.76 -1.71
CA SER A 160 7.14 5.16 -1.33
C SER A 160 6.93 5.32 0.19
N LEU A 161 6.20 4.38 0.81
CA LEU A 161 6.04 4.33 2.26
C LEU A 161 7.39 4.09 2.96
N ALA A 162 8.23 3.20 2.43
CA ALA A 162 9.55 2.89 3.00
C ALA A 162 10.48 4.10 2.90
N GLN A 163 10.47 4.81 1.76
CA GLN A 163 11.19 6.09 1.60
C GLN A 163 10.71 7.14 2.62
N ALA A 164 9.40 7.25 2.84
CA ALA A 164 8.86 8.18 3.84
C ALA A 164 9.27 7.81 5.28
N GLN A 165 9.35 6.51 5.61
CA GLN A 165 9.90 6.04 6.88
C GLN A 165 11.39 6.37 7.01
N ALA A 166 12.20 6.11 5.98
CA ALA A 166 13.63 6.40 5.95
C ALA A 166 13.94 7.89 6.19
N ILE A 167 13.16 8.78 5.58
CA ILE A 167 13.28 10.24 5.80
C ILE A 167 13.01 10.59 7.27
N LYS A 168 11.97 10.00 7.88
CA LYS A 168 11.61 10.25 9.29
C LYS A 168 12.60 9.64 10.28
N GLN A 169 13.18 8.48 9.94
CA GLN A 169 14.02 7.67 10.82
C GLN A 169 15.52 7.82 10.54
N LYS A 170 15.93 8.90 9.84
CA LYS A 170 17.32 9.13 9.42
C LYS A 170 18.38 8.95 10.51
N ARG A 171 18.02 9.18 11.79
CA ARG A 171 18.92 9.00 12.95
C ARG A 171 19.09 7.55 13.40
N ALA A 172 18.07 6.72 13.22
CA ALA A 172 18.08 5.33 13.68
C ALA A 172 18.79 4.39 12.70
N MET A 173 18.92 4.80 11.42
CA MET A 173 19.56 4.02 10.35
C MET A 173 19.18 2.53 10.34
N PRO A 174 17.87 2.21 10.30
CA PRO A 174 17.45 0.81 10.28
C PRO A 174 17.92 0.12 8.99
N GLU A 175 18.23 -1.17 9.08
CA GLU A 175 18.62 -1.99 7.92
C GLU A 175 17.42 -2.33 7.03
N THR A 176 16.22 -2.39 7.60
CA THR A 176 14.97 -2.73 6.91
C THR A 176 13.83 -1.82 7.33
N PHE A 177 12.91 -1.59 6.40
CA PHE A 177 11.73 -0.75 6.57
C PHE A 177 10.47 -1.60 6.39
N PRO A 178 9.85 -2.08 7.49
CA PRO A 178 8.58 -2.79 7.43
C PRO A 178 7.48 -1.81 7.04
N VAL A 179 6.84 -2.06 5.88
CA VAL A 179 5.77 -1.22 5.34
C VAL A 179 4.50 -2.02 5.14
N ARG A 180 3.36 -1.35 5.36
CA ARG A 180 2.04 -1.95 5.29
C ARG A 180 1.07 -1.01 4.62
N LEU A 181 0.29 -1.55 3.72
CA LEU A 181 -0.67 -0.82 2.91
C LEU A 181 -2.06 -1.45 3.08
N LEU A 182 -2.97 -0.70 3.68
CA LEU A 182 -4.39 -1.03 3.74
C LEU A 182 -5.08 -0.57 2.46
N VAL A 183 -5.69 -1.49 1.74
CA VAL A 183 -6.45 -1.23 0.51
C VAL A 183 -7.90 -1.68 0.70
N ALA A 184 -8.82 -0.74 0.52
CA ALA A 184 -10.25 -1.00 0.40
C ALA A 184 -10.75 -0.29 -0.87
N PHE A 185 -11.19 -1.06 -1.87
CA PHE A 185 -11.64 -0.54 -3.16
C PHE A 185 -13.04 -1.05 -3.49
N ASP A 186 -13.70 -0.42 -4.45
CA ASP A 186 -15.14 -0.60 -4.63
C ASP A 186 -15.54 -1.94 -5.24
N GLY A 187 -14.56 -2.69 -5.76
CA GLY A 187 -14.77 -4.01 -6.34
C GLY A 187 -14.80 -5.16 -5.33
N ASP A 188 -14.31 -4.96 -4.11
CA ASP A 188 -14.41 -5.95 -3.03
C ASP A 188 -15.06 -5.32 -1.78
N LYS A 189 -16.31 -5.74 -1.54
CA LYS A 189 -17.12 -5.29 -0.39
C LYS A 189 -17.07 -6.29 0.77
N SER A 190 -16.38 -7.41 0.59
CA SER A 190 -16.30 -8.50 1.57
C SER A 190 -15.02 -8.40 2.38
N PHE A 191 -13.93 -7.95 1.75
CA PHE A 191 -12.62 -7.91 2.37
C PHE A 191 -11.95 -6.54 2.25
N ALA A 192 -11.28 -6.15 3.32
CA ALA A 192 -10.16 -5.22 3.24
C ALA A 192 -8.88 -6.01 2.94
N HIS A 193 -7.97 -5.43 2.19
CA HIS A 193 -6.72 -6.06 1.80
C HIS A 193 -5.54 -5.40 2.49
N VAL A 194 -4.64 -6.19 3.04
CA VAL A 194 -3.40 -5.69 3.62
C VAL A 194 -2.23 -6.25 2.81
N PHE A 195 -1.41 -5.34 2.29
CA PHE A 195 -0.15 -5.69 1.65
C PHE A 195 0.99 -5.31 2.57
N GLN A 196 1.95 -6.21 2.74
CA GLN A 196 3.11 -5.98 3.60
C GLN A 196 4.40 -6.33 2.86
N ALA A 197 5.47 -5.62 3.18
CA ALA A 197 6.79 -5.87 2.65
C ALA A 197 7.86 -5.34 3.62
N ASP A 198 8.98 -6.03 3.70
CA ASP A 198 10.17 -5.57 4.41
C ASP A 198 11.20 -5.07 3.40
N VAL A 199 11.38 -3.75 3.31
CA VAL A 199 12.23 -3.12 2.30
C VAL A 199 13.63 -2.89 2.87
N ASP A 200 14.66 -3.50 2.27
CA ASP A 200 16.07 -3.28 2.65
C ASP A 200 16.47 -1.82 2.38
N ALA A 201 17.13 -1.18 3.34
CA ALA A 201 17.59 0.21 3.25
C ALA A 201 18.49 0.45 2.04
N ARG A 202 19.26 -0.55 1.62
CA ARG A 202 20.14 -0.50 0.45
C ARG A 202 19.34 -0.44 -0.86
N ILE A 203 18.14 -1.02 -0.92
CA ILE A 203 17.23 -0.82 -2.06
C ILE A 203 16.84 0.66 -2.15
N LEU A 204 16.52 1.28 -1.02
CA LEU A 204 16.19 2.71 -0.98
C LEU A 204 17.41 3.58 -1.35
N GLN A 205 18.61 3.18 -0.93
CA GLN A 205 19.84 3.84 -1.35
C GLN A 205 20.05 3.72 -2.85
N ALA A 206 19.89 2.53 -3.43
CA ALA A 206 20.04 2.33 -4.87
C ALA A 206 19.03 3.13 -5.69
N LEU A 207 17.80 3.33 -5.20
CA LEU A 207 16.81 4.20 -5.83
C LEU A 207 17.27 5.67 -5.89
N ASN A 208 18.07 6.14 -4.93
CA ASN A 208 18.66 7.47 -4.93
C ASN A 208 19.99 7.52 -5.71
N GLU A 209 20.78 6.45 -5.63
CA GLU A 209 22.10 6.30 -6.24
C GLU A 209 22.10 5.07 -7.17
N PRO A 210 21.72 5.22 -8.46
CA PRO A 210 21.54 4.08 -9.35
C PRO A 210 22.79 3.24 -9.63
N ARG A 211 23.98 3.75 -9.28
CA ARG A 211 25.27 3.05 -9.40
C ARG A 211 25.58 2.17 -8.19
N PHE A 212 24.78 2.27 -7.13
CA PHE A 212 24.97 1.52 -5.90
C PHE A 212 24.90 0.01 -6.16
N ASP A 213 25.80 -0.75 -5.53
CA ASP A 213 25.89 -2.18 -5.73
C ASP A 213 24.75 -2.92 -5.03
N LEU A 214 23.94 -3.67 -5.78
CA LEU A 214 22.83 -4.49 -5.28
C LEU A 214 23.20 -5.98 -5.17
N ASN A 215 24.48 -6.34 -5.32
CA ASN A 215 24.92 -7.73 -5.16
C ASN A 215 24.52 -8.33 -3.80
N GLY A 216 23.89 -9.50 -3.85
CA GLY A 216 23.41 -10.21 -2.65
C GLY A 216 22.14 -9.62 -2.03
N ILE A 217 21.51 -8.63 -2.67
CA ILE A 217 20.26 -8.01 -2.21
C ILE A 217 19.09 -8.61 -2.96
N THR A 218 18.14 -9.16 -2.21
CA THR A 218 16.87 -9.62 -2.75
C THR A 218 15.83 -8.52 -2.61
N TRP A 219 15.11 -8.23 -3.69
CA TRP A 219 13.95 -7.37 -3.61
C TRP A 219 12.86 -7.98 -2.72
N PRO A 220 12.04 -7.14 -2.06
CA PRO A 220 11.05 -7.63 -1.11
C PRO A 220 9.99 -8.49 -1.79
N ASN A 221 9.59 -9.56 -1.11
CA ASN A 221 8.32 -10.22 -1.41
C ASN A 221 7.20 -9.40 -0.79
N VAL A 222 6.07 -9.31 -1.49
CA VAL A 222 4.87 -8.65 -1.01
C VAL A 222 3.91 -9.71 -0.49
N THR A 223 3.63 -9.72 0.80
CA THR A 223 2.60 -10.58 1.37
C THR A 223 1.25 -9.90 1.26
N HIS A 224 0.23 -10.63 0.81
CA HIS A 224 -1.14 -10.16 0.70
C HIS A 224 -2.06 -10.99 1.57
N THR A 225 -2.75 -10.33 2.49
CA THR A 225 -3.76 -10.94 3.37
C THR A 225 -5.11 -10.25 3.17
N LYS A 226 -6.18 -11.01 3.41
CA LYS A 226 -7.56 -10.54 3.33
C LYS A 226 -8.17 -10.52 4.73
N VAL A 227 -8.77 -9.40 5.10
CA VAL A 227 -9.48 -9.23 6.37
C VAL A 227 -10.95 -9.03 6.06
N ALA A 228 -11.79 -10.00 6.43
CA ALA A 228 -13.23 -9.92 6.21
C ALA A 228 -13.80 -8.73 6.99
N PHE A 229 -14.67 -7.93 6.35
CA PHE A 229 -15.37 -6.85 7.03
C PHE A 229 -16.31 -7.41 8.10
N ASP A 230 -17.04 -8.48 7.78
CA ASP A 230 -17.86 -9.21 8.74
C ASP A 230 -17.00 -10.18 9.58
N PRO A 231 -17.25 -10.33 10.90
CA PRO A 231 -18.19 -9.54 11.72
C PRO A 231 -17.68 -8.13 11.99
N TYR A 232 -18.56 -7.12 11.85
CA TYR A 232 -18.18 -5.71 11.91
C TYR A 232 -17.59 -5.27 13.25
N LEU A 233 -18.14 -5.77 14.37
CA LEU A 233 -17.70 -5.36 15.71
C LEU A 233 -16.25 -5.77 16.02
N THR A 234 -15.82 -6.90 15.49
CA THR A 234 -14.46 -7.42 15.70
C THR A 234 -13.50 -7.01 14.58
N PHE A 235 -13.98 -6.30 13.55
CA PHE A 235 -13.15 -5.82 12.44
C PHE A 235 -12.02 -4.88 12.89
N PRO A 236 -12.23 -3.86 13.74
CA PRO A 236 -11.14 -2.98 14.20
C PRO A 236 -9.97 -3.75 14.78
N HIS A 237 -10.25 -4.72 15.66
CA HIS A 237 -9.21 -5.56 16.27
C HIS A 237 -8.48 -6.43 15.24
N ARG A 238 -9.21 -7.05 14.29
CA ARG A 238 -8.59 -7.85 13.23
C ARG A 238 -7.67 -7.00 12.35
N ILE A 239 -8.13 -5.82 11.92
CA ILE A 239 -7.36 -4.98 11.02
C ILE A 239 -6.16 -4.36 11.73
N VAL A 240 -6.29 -3.97 13.00
CA VAL A 240 -5.17 -3.48 13.80
C VAL A 240 -4.14 -4.58 14.04
N ALA A 241 -4.57 -5.79 14.40
CA ALA A 241 -3.67 -6.94 14.54
C ALA A 241 -2.90 -7.19 13.23
N GLU A 242 -3.56 -7.08 12.09
CA GLU A 242 -2.92 -7.25 10.79
C GLU A 242 -2.03 -6.07 10.38
N MET A 243 -2.35 -4.84 10.80
CA MET A 243 -1.54 -3.65 10.52
C MET A 243 -0.34 -3.50 11.46
N LEU A 244 -0.36 -4.11 12.64
CA LEU A 244 0.77 -4.15 13.57
C LEU A 244 1.56 -5.43 13.43
N GLY A 245 0.92 -6.53 13.03
CA GLY A 245 1.53 -7.84 12.81
C GLY A 245 1.65 -8.54 14.15
N SER A 246 2.36 -9.67 14.18
CA SER A 246 2.63 -10.44 15.39
C SER A 246 3.56 -9.70 16.36
N TYR A 247 3.19 -8.51 16.84
CA TYR A 247 3.89 -7.74 17.87
C TYR A 247 3.70 -8.35 19.29
N MET A 248 3.42 -9.65 19.40
CA MET A 248 3.17 -10.33 20.68
C MET A 248 3.87 -11.69 20.85
N GLU A 249 4.78 -12.13 19.95
CA GLU A 249 5.53 -13.39 20.18
C GLU A 249 6.90 -13.20 20.87
N HIS A 250 7.30 -11.96 21.18
CA HIS A 250 8.57 -11.68 21.86
C HIS A 250 8.43 -10.67 23.00
N MET A 251 7.61 -11.01 24.01
CA MET A 251 7.77 -10.53 25.39
C MET A 251 7.75 -11.70 26.35
#